data_AF-A0A3C0GDX1-F1
#
_entry.id   AF-A0A3C0GDX1-F1
#
_cell.length_a   1.000
_cell.length_b   1.000
_cell.length_c   1.000
_cell.angle_alpha   90.00
_cell.angle_beta   90.00
_cell.angle_gamma   90.00
#
_symmetry.space_group_name_H-M   'P 1'
#
loop_
_entity.id
_entity.type
_entity.pdbx_description
1 polymer ?
#
loop_
_entity_poly.entity_id
_entity_poly.type
_entity_poly.pdbx_seq_one_letter_code
_entity_poly.pdbx_strand_id
1 'polypeptide(L)'
;RYFEYYFGKKPNIIRKNRNSVAVLSGKESQEELTALGEDIFRYFGLGCRSVSKIYLPKEYNIDTFFKAMFPYNSIINHHKYANNYDYNKAVYLMSEFKLLDNGFLILKEEESFGSPIASLFYEYYEDVSTLKEKLKDNKENLQCIVSSGFVEDEISFGNTQKPMLNDYADGIDTIAFLLNTSKN
;
A
#
# COMPACT_ATOMS: atom_id res chain seq x y z
N ARG A 1 -6.66 -20.78 6.14
CA ARG A 1 -7.63 -21.70 6.80
C ARG A 1 -7.24 -23.18 6.67
N TYR A 2 -7.16 -23.80 5.48
CA TYR A 2 -6.69 -25.20 5.38
C TYR A 2 -5.22 -25.38 5.78
N PHE A 3 -4.34 -24.45 5.36
CA PHE A 3 -2.92 -24.55 5.68
C PHE A 3 -2.62 -24.47 7.19
N GLU A 4 -3.15 -23.48 7.90
CA GLU A 4 -3.03 -23.36 9.37
C GLU A 4 -3.52 -24.62 10.10
N TYR A 5 -4.60 -25.23 9.64
CA TYR A 5 -5.15 -26.45 10.26
C TYR A 5 -4.18 -27.63 10.15
N TYR A 6 -3.55 -27.83 8.99
CA TYR A 6 -2.64 -28.95 8.76
C TYR A 6 -1.20 -28.70 9.24
N PHE A 7 -0.72 -27.46 9.16
CA PHE A 7 0.69 -27.12 9.37
C PHE A 7 0.94 -26.18 10.55
N GLY A 8 -0.09 -25.70 11.24
CA GLY A 8 0.06 -24.78 12.38
C GLY A 8 0.80 -25.37 13.58
N LYS A 9 0.86 -26.71 13.70
CA LYS A 9 1.62 -27.40 14.76
C LYS A 9 3.11 -27.53 14.45
N LYS A 10 3.54 -27.24 13.21
CA LYS A 10 4.96 -27.25 12.82
C LYS A 10 5.50 -25.83 12.83
N PRO A 11 6.78 -25.62 13.17
CA PRO A 11 7.45 -24.34 12.97
C PRO A 11 7.25 -23.90 11.52
N ASN A 12 6.65 -22.73 11.30
CA ASN A 12 6.42 -22.18 9.97
C ASN A 12 6.62 -20.65 9.99
N ILE A 13 7.11 -20.11 8.87
CA ILE A 13 7.29 -18.67 8.64
C ILE A 13 6.30 -18.21 7.57
N ILE A 14 5.05 -18.66 7.64
CA ILE A 14 4.04 -18.30 6.64
C ILE A 14 3.22 -17.14 7.16
N ARG A 15 3.44 -15.99 6.53
CA ARG A 15 2.80 -14.72 6.87
C ARG A 15 1.38 -14.61 6.33
N LYS A 16 0.57 -13.80 7.01
CA LYS A 16 -0.75 -13.36 6.53
C LYS A 16 -0.61 -12.27 5.47
N ASN A 17 -1.71 -11.94 4.78
CA ASN A 17 -1.71 -10.85 3.80
C ASN A 17 -1.45 -9.51 4.50
N ARG A 18 -0.48 -8.76 3.97
CA ARG A 18 -0.13 -7.41 4.41
C ARG A 18 -0.21 -6.45 3.22
N ASN A 19 -0.41 -5.18 3.51
CA ASN A 19 -0.52 -4.11 2.52
C ASN A 19 0.46 -2.98 2.84
N SER A 20 0.87 -2.21 1.83
CA SER A 20 1.62 -0.99 2.06
C SER A 20 0.72 0.22 2.04
N VAL A 21 1.04 1.19 2.88
CA VAL A 21 0.35 2.47 2.94
C VAL A 21 1.32 3.62 2.76
N ALA A 22 0.85 4.76 2.27
CA ALA A 22 1.59 6.00 2.32
C ALA A 22 0.92 7.01 3.24
N VAL A 23 1.70 7.81 3.96
CA VAL A 23 1.22 8.94 4.76
C VAL A 23 1.76 10.22 4.12
N LEU A 24 0.84 11.04 3.61
CA LEU A 24 1.17 12.35 3.04
C LEU A 24 0.91 13.43 4.06
N SER A 25 1.79 14.41 4.12
CA SER A 25 1.75 15.58 5.00
C SER A 25 1.21 16.83 4.31
N GLY A 26 1.14 16.84 2.98
CA GLY A 26 0.82 18.02 2.18
C GLY A 26 2.01 18.92 1.89
N LYS A 27 3.21 18.55 2.34
CA LYS A 27 4.46 19.32 2.17
C LYS A 27 5.45 18.62 1.24
N GLU A 28 5.05 17.49 0.65
CA GLU A 28 5.88 16.71 -0.26
C GLU A 28 6.23 17.52 -1.51
N SER A 29 7.42 17.30 -2.04
CA SER A 29 7.82 17.84 -3.32
C SER A 29 7.11 17.12 -4.47
N GLN A 30 7.08 17.75 -5.65
CA GLN A 30 6.52 17.14 -6.85
C GLN A 30 7.25 15.84 -7.22
N GLU A 31 8.56 15.79 -6.99
CA GLU A 31 9.42 14.63 -7.24
C GLU A 31 9.09 13.49 -6.28
N GLU A 32 8.91 13.78 -4.98
CA GLU A 32 8.49 12.79 -3.97
C GLU A 32 7.13 12.18 -4.31
N LEU A 33 6.15 13.03 -4.66
CA LEU A 33 4.82 12.55 -5.07
C LEU A 33 4.88 11.76 -6.38
N THR A 34 5.74 12.14 -7.33
CA THR A 34 5.91 11.36 -8.57
C THR A 34 6.56 10.01 -8.26
N ALA A 35 7.53 9.97 -7.36
CA ALA A 35 8.16 8.72 -6.91
C ALA A 35 7.18 7.79 -6.20
N LEU A 36 6.19 8.32 -5.46
CA LEU A 36 5.09 7.52 -4.90
C LEU A 36 4.30 6.77 -6.00
N GLY A 37 4.21 7.34 -7.20
CA GLY A 37 3.58 6.66 -8.33
C GLY A 37 4.26 5.33 -8.67
N GLU A 38 5.58 5.23 -8.49
CA GLU A 38 6.29 3.95 -8.65
C GLU A 38 5.82 2.93 -7.61
N ASP A 39 5.62 3.34 -6.36
CA ASP A 39 5.15 2.44 -5.30
C ASP A 39 3.69 1.98 -5.52
N ILE A 40 2.86 2.81 -6.14
CA ILE A 40 1.45 2.51 -6.45
C ILE A 40 1.34 1.64 -7.70
N PHE A 41 1.98 2.03 -8.80
CA PHE A 41 1.71 1.47 -10.12
C PHE A 41 2.65 0.34 -10.52
N ARG A 42 3.81 0.18 -9.87
CA ARG A 42 4.69 -0.96 -10.16
C ARG A 42 3.92 -2.26 -9.98
N TYR A 43 4.10 -3.16 -10.95
CA TYR A 43 3.38 -4.44 -11.01
C TYR A 43 1.86 -4.25 -11.02
N PHE A 44 1.35 -3.14 -11.56
CA PHE A 44 -0.08 -2.80 -11.61
C PHE A 44 -0.74 -2.63 -10.23
N GLY A 45 0.05 -2.31 -9.20
CA GLY A 45 -0.42 -2.28 -7.81
C GLY A 45 -0.61 -3.66 -7.19
N LEU A 46 -0.15 -4.72 -7.87
CA LEU A 46 -0.20 -6.07 -7.35
C LEU A 46 1.02 -6.37 -6.50
N GLY A 47 0.81 -6.40 -5.19
CA GLY A 47 1.79 -6.93 -4.25
C GLY A 47 1.61 -6.38 -2.86
N CYS A 48 2.08 -7.12 -1.87
CA CYS A 48 2.08 -6.68 -0.47
C CYS A 48 2.92 -5.41 -0.25
N ARG A 49 3.85 -5.10 -1.15
CA ARG A 49 4.72 -3.92 -1.12
C ARG A 49 4.16 -2.74 -1.92
N SER A 50 3.19 -2.97 -2.82
CA SER A 50 2.55 -1.89 -3.56
C SER A 50 1.67 -1.07 -2.63
N VAL A 51 1.75 0.25 -2.75
CA VAL A 51 0.92 1.16 -1.94
C VAL A 51 -0.51 1.07 -2.44
N SER A 52 -1.39 0.60 -1.55
CA SER A 52 -2.82 0.39 -1.84
C SER A 52 -3.73 1.28 -1.00
N LYS A 53 -3.17 2.02 -0.04
CA LYS A 53 -3.87 3.08 0.69
C LYS A 53 -2.98 4.27 1.00
N ILE A 54 -3.56 5.48 0.97
CA ILE A 54 -2.91 6.73 1.36
C ILE A 54 -3.66 7.44 2.49
N TYR A 55 -2.92 8.05 3.40
CA TYR A 55 -3.47 8.93 4.44
C TYR A 55 -3.19 10.37 4.08
N LEU A 56 -4.22 11.22 4.14
CA LEU A 56 -4.19 12.61 3.72
C LEU A 56 -4.59 13.54 4.86
N PRO A 57 -3.97 14.72 5.04
CA PRO A 57 -4.50 15.71 5.98
C PRO A 57 -5.87 16.22 5.49
N LYS A 58 -6.75 16.65 6.41
CA LYS A 58 -8.12 17.08 6.07
C LYS A 58 -8.22 18.14 4.95
N GLU A 59 -7.23 19.01 4.83
CA GLU A 59 -7.20 20.09 3.83
C GLU A 59 -6.27 19.78 2.65
N TYR A 60 -6.00 18.50 2.39
CA TYR A 60 -5.11 18.10 1.30
C TYR A 60 -5.68 18.42 -0.08
N ASN A 61 -4.86 19.04 -0.94
CA ASN A 61 -5.21 19.27 -2.33
C ASN A 61 -4.99 18.02 -3.19
N ILE A 62 -6.07 17.28 -3.47
CA ILE A 62 -6.04 16.06 -4.29
C ILE A 62 -5.49 16.32 -5.70
N ASP A 63 -5.68 17.52 -6.27
CA ASP A 63 -5.17 17.83 -7.60
C ASP A 63 -3.64 17.73 -7.67
N THR A 64 -2.94 18.08 -6.59
CA THR A 64 -1.48 17.95 -6.49
C THR A 64 -1.08 16.48 -6.61
N PHE A 65 -1.80 15.59 -5.93
CA PHE A 65 -1.58 14.15 -6.02
C PHE A 65 -1.86 13.64 -7.45
N PHE A 66 -3.00 13.98 -8.06
CA PHE A 66 -3.32 13.50 -9.41
C PHE A 66 -2.35 14.00 -10.47
N LYS A 67 -1.87 15.25 -10.37
CA LYS A 67 -0.83 15.78 -11.26
C LYS A 67 0.47 14.96 -11.15
N ALA A 68 0.85 14.57 -9.94
CA ALA A 68 2.03 13.72 -9.72
C ALA A 68 1.85 12.28 -10.22
N MET A 69 0.63 11.75 -10.22
CA MET A 69 0.34 10.43 -10.78
C MET A 69 0.27 10.44 -12.32
N PHE A 70 0.02 11.60 -12.94
CA PHE A 70 -0.22 11.70 -14.38
C PHE A 70 0.87 11.08 -15.28
N PRO A 71 2.19 11.13 -14.97
CA PRO A 71 3.21 10.44 -15.75
C PRO A 71 2.97 8.93 -15.93
N TYR A 72 2.21 8.30 -15.03
CA TYR A 72 1.88 6.88 -15.05
C TYR A 72 0.61 6.54 -15.84
N ASN A 73 -0.04 7.52 -16.48
CA ASN A 73 -1.31 7.32 -17.20
C ASN A 73 -1.26 6.20 -18.26
N SER A 74 -0.09 5.95 -18.85
CA SER A 74 0.10 4.95 -19.90
C SER A 74 -0.23 3.52 -19.46
N ILE A 75 -0.33 3.27 -18.14
CA ILE A 75 -0.78 1.99 -17.57
C ILE A 75 -2.17 1.58 -18.08
N ILE A 76 -3.03 2.56 -18.40
CA ILE A 76 -4.38 2.30 -18.93
C ILE A 76 -4.34 1.61 -20.30
N ASN A 77 -3.26 1.75 -21.06
CA ASN A 77 -3.12 1.10 -22.36
C ASN A 77 -2.95 -0.43 -22.24
N HIS A 78 -2.71 -0.95 -21.03
CA HIS A 78 -2.67 -2.38 -20.80
C HIS A 78 -4.09 -2.94 -20.59
N HIS A 79 -4.58 -3.73 -21.55
CA HIS A 79 -5.97 -4.23 -21.56
C HIS A 79 -6.45 -4.84 -20.24
N LYS A 80 -5.61 -5.63 -19.55
CA LYS A 80 -6.03 -6.22 -18.26
C LYS A 80 -6.23 -5.16 -17.18
N TYR A 81 -5.42 -4.10 -17.18
CA TYR A 81 -5.55 -3.01 -16.22
C TYR A 81 -6.79 -2.17 -16.53
N ALA A 82 -6.99 -1.79 -17.80
CA ALA A 82 -8.20 -1.08 -18.26
C ALA A 82 -9.48 -1.81 -17.88
N ASN A 83 -9.54 -3.13 -18.11
CA ASN A 83 -10.72 -3.92 -17.74
C ASN A 83 -10.99 -3.89 -16.23
N ASN A 84 -9.95 -3.90 -15.38
CA ASN A 84 -10.13 -3.78 -13.93
C ASN A 84 -10.58 -2.37 -13.53
N TYR A 85 -10.03 -1.34 -14.17
CA TYR A 85 -10.45 0.04 -13.97
C TYR A 85 -11.94 0.23 -14.30
N ASP A 86 -12.38 -0.18 -15.49
CA ASP A 86 -13.77 -0.05 -15.92
C ASP A 86 -14.72 -0.86 -15.01
N TYR A 87 -14.33 -2.08 -14.67
CA TYR A 87 -15.11 -2.93 -13.76
C TYR A 87 -15.26 -2.29 -12.37
N ASN A 88 -14.17 -1.88 -11.73
CA ASN A 88 -14.21 -1.30 -10.40
C ASN A 88 -14.96 0.05 -10.40
N LYS A 89 -14.76 0.87 -11.43
CA LYS A 89 -15.51 2.13 -11.62
C LYS A 89 -17.01 1.87 -11.67
N ALA A 90 -17.45 0.91 -12.48
CA ALA A 90 -18.86 0.54 -12.58
C ALA A 90 -19.42 0.04 -11.23
N VAL A 91 -18.70 -0.86 -10.56
CA VAL A 91 -19.11 -1.41 -9.24
C VAL A 91 -19.31 -0.29 -8.22
N TYR A 92 -18.38 0.65 -8.14
CA TYR A 92 -18.46 1.73 -7.15
C TYR A 92 -19.55 2.75 -7.48
N LEU A 93 -19.73 3.10 -8.76
CA LEU A 93 -20.81 4.01 -9.20
C LEU A 93 -22.19 3.41 -8.93
N MET A 94 -22.39 2.11 -9.20
CA MET A 94 -23.64 1.41 -8.90
C MET A 94 -23.94 1.34 -7.41
N SER A 95 -22.92 1.44 -6.56
CA SER A 95 -23.04 1.41 -5.11
C SER A 95 -23.15 2.82 -4.49
N GLU A 96 -23.31 3.85 -5.32
CA GLU A 96 -23.43 5.27 -4.91
C GLU A 96 -22.24 5.79 -4.06
N PHE A 97 -21.06 5.16 -4.19
CA PHE A 97 -19.87 5.68 -3.55
C PHE A 97 -19.41 6.98 -4.22
N LYS A 98 -18.99 7.95 -3.42
CA LYS A 98 -18.25 9.11 -3.91
C LYS A 98 -16.85 8.66 -4.31
N LEU A 99 -16.45 9.01 -5.52
CA LEU A 99 -15.17 8.62 -6.11
C LEU A 99 -14.50 9.85 -6.69
N LEU A 100 -13.19 9.90 -6.59
CA LEU A 100 -12.37 10.82 -7.37
C LEU A 100 -11.65 9.98 -8.43
N ASP A 101 -11.65 10.42 -9.67
CA ASP A 101 -11.02 9.67 -10.77
C ASP A 101 -10.30 10.61 -11.73
N ASN A 102 -9.23 10.10 -12.33
CA ASN A 102 -8.43 10.84 -13.30
C ASN A 102 -8.24 10.08 -14.63
N GLY A 103 -9.13 9.13 -14.93
CA GLY A 103 -9.10 8.34 -16.17
C GLY A 103 -8.24 7.07 -16.15
N PHE A 104 -7.40 6.86 -15.13
CA PHE A 104 -6.61 5.62 -14.98
C PHE A 104 -6.40 5.16 -13.53
N LEU A 105 -6.77 6.01 -12.56
CA LEU A 105 -6.77 5.71 -11.14
C LEU A 105 -8.07 6.19 -10.51
N ILE A 106 -8.64 5.36 -9.64
CA ILE A 106 -9.83 5.68 -8.84
C ILE A 106 -9.39 5.83 -7.39
N LEU A 107 -9.72 6.97 -6.77
CA LEU A 107 -9.64 7.16 -5.33
C LEU A 107 -10.99 6.91 -4.69
N LYS A 108 -10.98 6.09 -3.63
CA LYS A 108 -12.16 5.78 -2.83
C LYS A 108 -11.82 5.95 -1.36
N GLU A 109 -12.66 6.67 -0.62
CA GLU A 109 -12.54 6.77 0.83
C GLU A 109 -12.91 5.44 1.47
N GLU A 110 -11.98 4.81 2.19
CA GLU A 110 -12.17 3.46 2.71
C GLU A 110 -11.20 3.18 3.88
N GLU A 111 -11.69 2.51 4.93
CA GLU A 111 -10.88 2.19 6.10
C GLU A 111 -9.93 1.01 5.87
N SER A 112 -10.33 0.08 5.00
CA SER A 112 -9.54 -1.11 4.68
C SER A 112 -8.20 -0.76 4.02
N PHE A 113 -7.19 -1.62 4.22
CA PHE A 113 -5.83 -1.35 3.73
C PHE A 113 -5.57 -1.76 2.28
N GLY A 114 -6.33 -2.71 1.74
CA GLY A 114 -6.06 -3.31 0.44
C GLY A 114 -7.04 -2.85 -0.62
N SER A 115 -6.58 -2.10 -1.61
CA SER A 115 -7.37 -1.67 -2.75
C SER A 115 -7.30 -2.67 -3.92
N PRO A 116 -8.39 -2.80 -4.71
CA PRO A 116 -8.35 -3.49 -6.00
C PRO A 116 -7.45 -2.78 -7.02
N ILE A 117 -7.08 -3.50 -8.08
CA ILE A 117 -6.33 -2.94 -9.22
C ILE A 117 -7.04 -1.69 -9.75
N ALA A 118 -6.26 -0.67 -10.11
CA ALA A 118 -6.72 0.63 -10.58
C ALA A 118 -7.53 1.46 -9.57
N SER A 119 -7.62 1.00 -8.33
CA SER A 119 -8.17 1.74 -7.20
C SER A 119 -7.06 1.99 -6.17
N LEU A 120 -7.16 3.11 -5.47
CA LEU A 120 -6.33 3.44 -4.33
C LEU A 120 -7.24 3.98 -3.23
N PHE A 121 -7.14 3.37 -2.04
CA PHE A 121 -7.94 3.81 -0.92
C PHE A 121 -7.32 5.03 -0.26
N TYR A 122 -8.15 5.91 0.27
CA TYR A 122 -7.67 7.01 1.07
C TYR A 122 -8.48 7.18 2.34
N GLU A 123 -7.87 7.84 3.31
CA GLU A 123 -8.52 8.25 4.55
C GLU A 123 -7.91 9.58 5.01
N TYR A 124 -8.75 10.48 5.51
CA TYR A 124 -8.28 11.73 6.08
C TYR A 124 -7.81 11.53 7.53
N TYR A 125 -6.76 12.25 7.93
CA TYR A 125 -6.34 12.38 9.31
C TYR A 125 -6.26 13.85 9.72
N GLU A 126 -6.46 14.10 11.01
CA GLU A 126 -6.32 15.42 11.64
C GLU A 126 -5.07 15.46 12.52
N ASP A 127 -4.91 14.44 13.37
CA ASP A 127 -3.85 14.37 14.35
C ASP A 127 -2.84 13.27 14.00
N VAL A 128 -1.58 13.68 13.92
CA VAL A 128 -0.45 12.80 13.58
C VAL A 128 -0.27 11.71 14.65
N SER A 129 -0.45 12.05 15.93
CA SER A 129 -0.28 11.09 17.03
C SER A 129 -1.31 9.96 16.94
N THR A 130 -2.57 10.30 16.67
CA THR A 130 -3.67 9.36 16.48
C THR A 130 -3.43 8.43 15.29
N LEU A 131 -2.93 8.97 14.17
CA LEU A 131 -2.58 8.14 13.01
C LEU A 131 -1.42 7.18 13.33
N LYS A 132 -0.40 7.64 14.07
CA LYS A 132 0.71 6.78 14.50
C LYS A 132 0.23 5.63 15.37
N GLU A 133 -0.67 5.89 16.32
CA GLU A 133 -1.29 4.87 17.15
C GLU A 133 -2.09 3.87 16.29
N LYS A 134 -2.93 4.35 15.38
CA LYS A 134 -3.69 3.50 14.45
C LYS A 134 -2.78 2.60 13.61
N LEU A 135 -1.68 3.12 13.08
CA LEU A 135 -0.74 2.32 12.28
C LEU A 135 0.04 1.32 13.15
N LYS A 136 0.39 1.69 14.39
CA LYS A 136 1.04 0.79 15.35
C LYS A 136 0.13 -0.37 15.74
N ASP A 137 -1.15 -0.10 16.02
CA ASP A 137 -2.14 -1.12 16.37
C ASP A 137 -2.43 -2.08 15.20
N ASN A 138 -2.24 -1.60 13.96
CA ASN A 138 -2.42 -2.38 12.74
C ASN A 138 -1.10 -2.88 12.14
N LYS A 139 0.01 -2.87 12.87
CA LYS A 139 1.34 -3.25 12.37
C LYS A 139 1.36 -4.63 11.70
N GLU A 140 0.59 -5.59 12.19
CA GLU A 140 0.51 -6.94 11.62
C GLU A 140 -0.11 -7.01 10.22
N ASN A 141 -0.88 -5.99 9.83
CA ASN A 141 -1.52 -5.87 8.52
C ASN A 141 -0.70 -5.02 7.54
N LEU A 142 0.38 -4.40 8.01
CA LEU A 142 1.18 -3.44 7.24
C LEU A 142 2.53 -4.04 6.86
N GLN A 143 2.90 -3.87 5.60
CA GLN A 143 4.18 -4.32 5.06
C GLN A 143 5.21 -3.18 5.01
N CYS A 144 4.78 -2.01 4.53
CA CYS A 144 5.59 -0.80 4.44
C CYS A 144 4.71 0.40 4.79
N ILE A 145 5.32 1.39 5.44
CA ILE A 145 4.75 2.72 5.63
C ILE A 145 5.64 3.67 4.84
N VAL A 146 5.09 4.29 3.79
CA VAL A 146 5.80 5.24 2.93
C VAL A 146 5.52 6.64 3.42
N SER A 147 6.55 7.40 3.77
CA SER A 147 6.39 8.75 4.30
C SER A 147 7.72 9.51 4.32
N SER A 148 7.66 10.78 4.73
CA SER A 148 8.83 11.64 4.94
C SER A 148 8.75 12.29 6.32
N GLY A 149 9.59 11.84 7.25
CA GLY A 149 9.70 12.29 8.63
C GLY A 149 8.52 11.89 9.54
N PHE A 150 7.79 10.82 9.23
CA PHE A 150 6.59 10.42 9.98
C PHE A 150 6.89 9.36 11.05
N VAL A 151 7.49 8.21 10.69
CA VAL A 151 7.88 7.15 11.63
C VAL A 151 9.35 6.72 11.41
N GLU A 152 9.99 6.12 12.42
CA GLU A 152 11.40 5.71 12.34
C GLU A 152 11.65 4.64 11.28
N ASP A 153 10.74 3.66 11.15
CA ASP A 153 10.84 2.54 10.20
C ASP A 153 10.13 2.82 8.84
N GLU A 154 10.06 4.08 8.43
CA GLU A 154 9.42 4.44 7.16
C GLU A 154 10.30 4.16 5.94
N ILE A 155 9.66 4.00 4.79
CA ILE A 155 10.32 3.87 3.49
C ILE A 155 10.13 5.16 2.71
N SER A 156 11.22 5.68 2.13
CA SER A 156 11.14 6.85 1.25
C SER A 156 10.37 6.53 -0.03
N PHE A 157 9.64 7.52 -0.55
CA PHE A 157 8.87 7.41 -1.80
C PHE A 157 9.67 6.79 -2.95
N GLY A 158 9.05 5.85 -3.67
CA GLY A 158 9.60 5.12 -4.82
C GLY A 158 10.53 3.95 -4.47
N ASN A 159 10.59 3.52 -3.20
CA ASN A 159 11.50 2.47 -2.74
C ASN A 159 10.84 1.26 -2.09
N THR A 160 9.51 1.17 -2.07
CA THR A 160 8.81 0.00 -1.48
C THR A 160 9.22 -1.32 -2.11
N GLN A 161 9.61 -1.30 -3.40
CA GLN A 161 10.01 -2.47 -4.18
C GLN A 161 11.53 -2.73 -4.16
N LYS A 162 12.29 -2.02 -3.31
CA LYS A 162 13.74 -2.14 -3.20
C LYS A 162 14.13 -2.53 -1.76
N PRO A 163 13.78 -3.75 -1.29
CA PRO A 163 14.12 -4.18 0.06
C PRO A 163 15.64 -4.25 0.25
N MET A 164 16.09 -3.86 1.44
CA MET A 164 17.48 -3.99 1.85
C MET A 164 17.81 -5.45 2.19
N LEU A 165 19.11 -5.78 2.23
CA LEU A 165 19.61 -7.12 2.58
C LEU A 165 19.12 -7.60 3.96
N ASN A 166 18.85 -6.67 4.87
CA ASN A 166 18.39 -6.96 6.23
C ASN A 166 16.86 -6.91 6.38
N ASP A 167 16.11 -6.63 5.30
CA ASP A 167 14.65 -6.62 5.31
C ASP A 167 14.09 -8.05 5.22
N TYR A 168 14.42 -8.84 6.24
CA TYR A 168 13.89 -10.19 6.40
C TYR A 168 12.37 -10.17 6.54
N ALA A 169 11.70 -11.22 6.03
CA ALA A 169 10.26 -11.38 6.24
C ALA A 169 9.95 -11.40 7.75
N ASP A 170 9.13 -10.45 8.19
CA ASP A 170 8.68 -10.27 9.57
C ASP A 170 9.83 -10.04 10.59
N GLY A 171 11.01 -9.60 10.13
CA GLY A 171 12.19 -9.43 10.98
C GLY A 171 12.77 -10.75 11.53
N ILE A 172 12.31 -11.88 11.00
CA ILE A 172 12.79 -13.22 11.39
C ILE A 172 13.98 -13.57 10.50
N ASP A 173 15.14 -13.77 11.12
CA ASP A 173 16.32 -14.31 10.43
C ASP A 173 15.99 -15.72 9.90
N THR A 174 15.76 -15.78 8.59
CA THR A 174 15.41 -17.02 7.88
C THR A 174 16.53 -18.05 7.96
N ILE A 175 17.79 -17.63 8.03
CA ILE A 175 18.94 -18.53 8.21
C ILE A 175 18.90 -19.12 9.61
N ALA A 176 18.71 -18.29 10.64
CA ALA A 176 18.59 -18.75 12.02
C ALA A 176 17.40 -19.71 12.21
N PHE A 177 16.26 -19.42 11.58
CA PHE A 177 15.11 -20.33 11.60
C PHE A 177 15.46 -21.70 11.01
N LEU A 178 16.02 -21.73 9.79
CA LEU A 178 16.37 -22.98 9.10
C LEU A 178 17.36 -23.83 9.90
N LEU A 179 18.37 -23.20 10.49
CA LEU A 179 19.39 -23.87 11.33
C LEU A 179 18.82 -24.46 12.63
N ASN A 180 17.77 -23.86 13.18
CA ASN A 180 17.12 -24.38 14.39
C ASN A 180 16.10 -25.48 14.08
N THR A 181 15.44 -25.44 12.92
CA THR A 181 14.52 -26.50 12.50
C THR A 181 15.19 -27.76 11.99
N SER A 182 16.46 -27.72 11.58
CA SER A 182 17.20 -28.91 11.10
C SER A 182 17.76 -29.79 12.22
N LYS A 183 17.68 -29.33 13.48
CA LYS A 183 18.18 -30.05 14.67
C LYS A 183 17.10 -30.87 15.41
N ASN A 184 15.86 -30.86 14.93
CA ASN A 184 14.74 -31.67 15.43
C ASN A 184 14.27 -32.65 14.36
#